data_AF-A0A519ZGV8-F1
#
_entry.id   AF-A0A519ZGV8-F1
#
_cell.length_a   1.000
_cell.length_b   1.000
_cell.length_c   1.000
_cell.angle_alpha   90.00
_cell.angle_beta   90.00
_cell.angle_gamma   90.00
#
_symmetry.space_group_name_H-M   'P 1'
#
loop_
_entity.id
_entity.type
_entity.pdbx_description
1 polymer ?
#
loop_
_entity_poly.entity_id
_entity_poly.type
_entity_poly.pdbx_seq_one_letter_code
_entity_poly.pdbx_strand_id
1 'polypeptide(L)'
;QWQLSALATSAQQAFDAGVSACGLLERAGDRVSTDPQTGHSVRHEGVPSCVETFGVSFMDPVNPYVLSDRAIKYGLLFIVLTFVFVGLVEVMRRLRVHPIQYLLVGSALTVFFLLLVSLTEHVAFDVAYLVASAACTVLLAFYGTYVLQGLGRGVGFGACIGLLYGALYLLLQMEQSALVLGSVLLFAVLAGVMAVTRKIDWYALLEQLRQEAGGQPLPVAPPSEGRP
;
A
#
# COMPACT_ATOMS: atom_id res chain seq x y z
N GLN A 1 -1.06 -44.79 21.81
CA GLN A 1 -1.06 -43.35 22.15
C GLN A 1 0.22 -42.76 21.60
N TRP A 2 0.13 -41.88 20.61
CA TRP A 2 1.28 -41.37 19.87
C TRP A 2 1.81 -40.08 20.50
N GLN A 3 2.93 -40.17 21.22
CA GLN A 3 3.68 -39.01 21.72
C GLN A 3 4.69 -38.53 20.66
N LEU A 4 4.21 -38.01 19.53
CA LEU A 4 5.07 -37.52 18.45
C LEU A 4 5.06 -35.99 18.28
N SER A 5 4.13 -35.26 18.93
CA SER A 5 3.96 -33.83 18.67
C SER A 5 4.68 -32.91 19.67
N ALA A 6 5.23 -33.43 20.77
CA ALA A 6 5.84 -32.60 21.82
C ALA A 6 7.33 -32.27 21.57
N LEU A 7 8.04 -33.07 20.77
CA LEU A 7 9.47 -32.87 20.49
C LEU A 7 9.74 -31.77 19.46
N ALA A 8 8.80 -31.50 18.55
CA ALA A 8 8.94 -30.43 17.57
C ALA A 8 8.89 -29.04 18.23
N THR A 9 8.01 -28.87 19.22
CA THR A 9 7.86 -27.59 19.94
C THR A 9 9.04 -27.29 20.85
N SER A 10 9.64 -28.29 21.52
CA SER A 10 10.79 -28.04 22.40
C SER A 10 12.07 -27.67 21.62
N ALA A 11 12.22 -28.13 20.38
CA ALA A 11 13.36 -27.80 19.53
C ALA A 11 13.35 -26.32 19.10
N GLN A 12 12.18 -25.76 18.77
CA GLN A 12 12.05 -24.34 18.40
C GLN A 12 12.24 -23.42 19.61
N GLN A 13 11.72 -23.82 20.77
CA GLN A 13 11.83 -23.04 22.00
C GLN A 13 13.27 -23.00 22.56
N ALA A 14 14.07 -24.04 22.31
CA ALA A 14 15.50 -24.05 22.61
C ALA A 14 16.32 -23.15 21.66
N PHE A 15 15.85 -22.95 20.44
CA PHE A 15 16.47 -22.07 19.44
C PHE A 15 16.24 -20.59 19.74
N ASP A 16 15.00 -20.21 20.11
CA ASP A 16 14.68 -18.84 20.54
C ASP A 16 15.34 -18.45 21.86
N ALA A 17 15.65 -19.42 22.72
CA ALA A 17 16.40 -19.20 23.97
C ALA A 17 17.90 -18.93 23.75
N GLY A 18 18.38 -18.88 22.49
CA GLY A 18 19.78 -18.57 22.17
C GLY A 18 20.78 -19.61 22.64
N VAL A 19 20.31 -20.84 22.92
CA VAL A 19 21.17 -21.91 23.43
C VAL A 19 21.94 -22.49 22.24
N SER A 20 23.22 -22.10 22.14
CA SER A 20 24.13 -22.71 21.18
C SER A 20 24.23 -24.21 21.44
N ALA A 21 24.23 -25.00 20.37
CA ALA A 21 24.37 -26.47 20.46
C ALA A 21 25.61 -26.90 21.26
N CYS A 22 26.63 -26.02 21.38
CA CYS A 22 27.79 -26.19 22.25
C CYS A 22 27.43 -26.34 23.74
N GLY A 23 26.51 -25.53 24.28
CA GLY A 23 26.16 -25.60 25.70
C GLY A 23 25.43 -26.89 26.11
N LEU A 24 24.74 -27.52 25.15
CA LEU A 24 24.10 -28.82 25.35
C LEU A 24 25.10 -29.99 25.27
N LEU A 25 26.10 -29.91 24.39
CA LEU A 25 27.15 -30.92 24.28
C LEU A 25 28.15 -30.86 25.44
N GLU A 26 28.45 -29.68 25.97
CA GLU A 26 29.29 -29.51 27.16
C GLU A 26 28.60 -30.11 28.40
N ARG A 27 27.28 -29.91 28.53
CA ARG A 27 26.49 -30.50 29.63
C ARG A 27 26.20 -31.99 29.45
N ALA A 28 26.32 -32.51 28.24
CA ALA A 28 26.24 -33.94 27.93
C ALA A 28 27.61 -34.65 28.05
N GLY A 29 28.70 -33.94 27.80
CA GLY A 29 30.08 -34.44 27.89
C GLY A 29 30.61 -34.56 29.33
N ASP A 30 30.02 -33.82 30.27
CA ASP A 30 30.46 -33.79 31.68
C ASP A 30 29.94 -34.95 32.54
N ARG A 31 29.60 -36.10 31.92
CA ARG A 31 29.34 -37.37 32.62
C ARG A 31 30.42 -38.41 32.31
N VAL A 32 31.67 -37.97 32.25
CA VAL A 32 32.82 -38.88 32.33
C VAL A 32 32.89 -39.44 33.75
N SER A 33 32.83 -40.76 33.80
CA SER A 33 32.90 -41.64 34.95
C SER A 33 33.98 -41.25 35.96
N THR A 34 33.59 -41.01 37.21
CA THR A 34 34.48 -41.16 38.36
C THR A 34 34.72 -42.65 38.60
N ASP A 35 35.89 -43.14 38.18
CA ASP A 35 36.49 -44.38 38.70
C ASP A 35 37.64 -44.00 39.65
N PRO A 36 37.65 -44.47 40.91
CA PRO A 36 38.58 -44.00 41.92
C PRO A 36 39.80 -44.91 41.97
N GLN A 37 40.83 -44.64 41.16
CA GLN A 37 42.25 -44.95 41.45
C GLN A 37 43.12 -44.75 40.20
N THR A 38 43.85 -43.63 40.14
CA THR A 38 45.27 -43.50 39.74
C THR A 38 45.56 -42.03 39.48
N GLY A 39 46.49 -41.46 40.23
CA GLY A 39 46.89 -40.06 40.09
C GLY A 39 47.77 -39.83 38.86
N HIS A 40 47.16 -39.80 37.67
CA HIS A 40 47.79 -39.30 36.44
C HIS A 40 46.81 -38.43 35.65
N SER A 41 47.04 -37.12 35.63
CA SER A 41 46.30 -36.14 34.84
C SER A 41 46.78 -36.17 33.39
N VAL A 42 46.12 -36.95 32.53
CA VAL A 42 46.33 -36.85 31.08
C VAL A 42 45.38 -35.78 30.54
N ARG A 43 45.91 -34.57 30.34
CA ARG A 43 45.24 -33.50 29.61
C ARG A 43 45.24 -33.89 28.12
N HIS A 44 44.12 -34.41 27.64
CA HIS A 44 43.89 -34.50 26.20
C HIS A 44 43.61 -33.08 25.68
N GLU A 45 44.67 -32.42 25.18
CA GLU A 45 44.57 -31.31 24.23
C GLU A 45 43.98 -31.85 22.92
N GLY A 46 42.65 -31.90 22.85
CA GLY A 46 41.92 -32.07 21.61
C GLY A 46 40.95 -30.91 21.49
N VAL A 47 41.42 -29.76 21.01
CA VAL A 47 40.57 -28.63 20.66
C VAL A 47 39.61 -29.11 19.58
N PRO A 48 38.29 -29.27 19.83
CA PRO A 48 37.35 -29.31 18.74
C PRO A 48 37.31 -27.86 18.24
N SER A 49 37.81 -27.65 17.03
CA SER A 49 37.54 -26.45 16.25
C SER A 49 36.02 -26.28 16.16
N CYS A 50 35.42 -25.58 17.12
CA CYS A 50 34.07 -25.09 17.02
C CYS A 50 34.10 -24.08 15.87
N VAL A 51 33.62 -24.53 14.72
CA VAL A 51 33.48 -23.69 13.53
C VAL A 51 32.64 -22.50 13.95
N GLU A 52 33.24 -21.32 13.96
CA GLU A 52 32.48 -20.08 14.07
C GLU A 52 31.46 -20.09 12.93
N THR A 53 30.19 -20.21 13.29
CA THR A 53 29.11 -19.99 12.35
C THR A 53 29.29 -18.57 11.84
N PHE A 54 29.71 -18.43 10.58
CA PHE A 54 29.65 -17.17 9.87
C PHE A 54 28.21 -16.67 9.97
N GLY A 55 28.01 -15.66 10.82
CA GLY A 55 26.78 -14.89 10.88
C GLY A 55 26.67 -14.04 9.62
N VAL A 56 26.41 -14.67 8.49
CA VAL A 56 25.67 -13.98 7.44
C VAL A 56 24.30 -13.72 8.03
N SER A 57 24.06 -12.47 8.42
CA SER A 57 22.71 -11.93 8.37
C SER A 57 22.28 -12.14 6.91
N PHE A 58 21.67 -13.30 6.65
CA PHE A 58 20.71 -13.40 5.58
C PHE A 58 19.73 -12.27 5.91
N MET A 59 19.91 -11.14 5.23
CA MET A 59 18.81 -10.28 4.86
C MET A 59 17.72 -11.24 4.45
N ASP A 60 16.80 -11.54 5.35
CA ASP A 60 15.60 -12.27 5.05
C ASP A 60 14.85 -11.32 4.13
N PRO A 61 14.98 -11.45 2.79
CA PRO A 61 14.34 -10.53 1.91
C PRO A 61 12.92 -11.06 1.92
N VAL A 62 12.13 -10.61 2.90
CA VAL A 62 10.68 -10.83 2.88
C VAL A 62 10.26 -10.39 1.50
N ASN A 63 9.94 -11.39 0.68
CA ASN A 63 10.23 -11.39 -0.74
C ASN A 63 9.64 -10.10 -1.36
N PRO A 64 10.43 -9.19 -1.97
CA PRO A 64 9.86 -7.98 -2.57
C PRO A 64 8.76 -8.33 -3.58
N TYR A 65 8.82 -9.52 -4.18
CA TYR A 65 7.74 -10.09 -4.98
C TYR A 65 6.44 -10.37 -4.21
N VAL A 66 6.51 -10.83 -2.95
CA VAL A 66 5.31 -11.08 -2.11
C VAL A 66 4.68 -9.76 -1.67
N LEU A 67 5.47 -8.73 -1.38
CA LEU A 67 4.94 -7.38 -1.13
C LEU A 67 4.33 -6.77 -2.38
N SER A 68 4.96 -6.93 -3.56
CA SER A 68 4.45 -6.45 -4.84
C SER A 68 3.19 -7.21 -5.31
N ASP A 69 3.11 -8.53 -5.08
CA ASP A 69 1.90 -9.33 -5.37
C ASP A 69 0.71 -8.85 -4.51
N ARG A 70 0.95 -8.56 -3.23
CA ARG A 70 -0.05 -7.93 -2.34
C ARG A 70 -0.40 -6.52 -2.80
N ALA A 71 0.58 -5.72 -3.20
CA ALA A 71 0.38 -4.38 -3.71
C ALA A 71 -0.55 -4.36 -4.93
N ILE A 72 -0.46 -5.34 -5.83
CA ILE A 72 -1.34 -5.46 -6.99
C ILE A 72 -2.76 -5.90 -6.56
N LYS A 73 -2.88 -6.91 -5.69
CA LYS A 73 -4.17 -7.39 -5.18
C LYS A 73 -4.96 -6.29 -4.46
N TYR A 74 -4.29 -5.46 -3.66
CA TYR A 74 -4.91 -4.34 -2.95
C TYR A 74 -4.89 -3.03 -3.76
N GLY A 75 -4.07 -2.95 -4.80
CA GLY A 75 -3.93 -1.79 -5.68
C GLY A 75 -5.19 -1.49 -6.48
N LEU A 76 -6.02 -2.50 -6.76
CA LEU A 76 -7.32 -2.27 -7.41
C LEU A 76 -8.25 -1.39 -6.56
N LEU A 77 -8.25 -1.59 -5.24
CA LEU A 77 -9.02 -0.75 -4.32
C LEU A 77 -8.58 0.71 -4.43
N PHE A 78 -7.27 0.92 -4.48
CA PHE A 78 -6.66 2.24 -4.60
C PHE A 78 -7.03 2.93 -5.92
N ILE A 79 -7.04 2.20 -7.03
CA ILE A 79 -7.46 2.72 -8.33
C ILE A 79 -8.92 3.17 -8.27
N VAL A 80 -9.83 2.32 -7.78
CA VAL A 80 -11.27 2.66 -7.64
C VAL A 80 -11.44 3.89 -6.75
N LEU A 81 -10.74 3.93 -5.61
CA LEU A 81 -10.80 5.03 -4.67
C LEU A 81 -10.31 6.35 -5.29
N THR A 82 -9.25 6.29 -6.10
CA THR A 82 -8.74 7.47 -6.81
C THR A 82 -9.75 7.98 -7.83
N PHE A 83 -10.40 7.11 -8.59
CA PHE A 83 -11.47 7.52 -9.51
C PHE A 83 -12.66 8.14 -8.78
N VAL A 84 -13.08 7.57 -7.64
CA VAL A 84 -14.13 8.15 -6.80
C VAL A 84 -13.71 9.52 -6.28
N PHE A 85 -12.46 9.69 -5.85
CA PHE A 85 -11.92 10.95 -5.36
C PHE A 85 -11.91 12.03 -6.46
N VAL A 86 -11.41 11.71 -7.66
CA VAL A 86 -11.41 12.66 -8.78
C VAL A 86 -12.83 13.00 -9.21
N GLY A 87 -13.74 12.01 -9.28
CA GLY A 87 -15.15 12.24 -9.57
C GLY A 87 -15.84 13.11 -8.52
N LEU A 88 -15.51 12.96 -7.24
CA LEU A 88 -16.00 13.83 -6.17
C LEU A 88 -15.54 15.28 -6.38
N VAL A 89 -14.26 15.47 -6.71
CA VAL A 89 -13.69 16.79 -6.99
C VAL A 89 -14.40 17.45 -8.17
N GLU A 90 -14.73 16.70 -9.22
CA GLU A 90 -15.53 17.21 -10.35
C GLU A 90 -16.92 17.69 -9.90
N VAL A 91 -17.67 16.83 -9.20
CA VAL A 91 -19.03 17.16 -8.73
C VAL A 91 -19.02 18.41 -7.85
N MET A 92 -18.03 18.54 -6.97
CA MET A 92 -17.88 19.71 -6.12
C MET A 92 -17.52 20.99 -6.88
N ARG A 93 -16.76 20.87 -7.99
CA ARG A 93 -16.20 22.04 -8.68
C ARG A 93 -17.00 22.48 -9.90
N ARG A 94 -18.00 21.71 -10.36
CA ARG A 94 -18.81 22.00 -11.57
C ARG A 94 -17.94 22.35 -12.80
N LEU A 95 -16.72 21.84 -12.85
CA LEU A 95 -15.81 22.04 -13.98
C LEU A 95 -16.14 20.98 -15.02
N ARG A 96 -16.40 21.39 -16.27
CA ARG A 96 -16.56 20.46 -17.39
C ARG A 96 -15.20 19.89 -17.76
N VAL A 97 -14.81 18.78 -17.11
CA VAL A 97 -13.51 18.16 -17.32
C VAL A 97 -13.55 17.30 -18.58
N HIS A 98 -12.61 17.49 -19.50
CA HIS A 98 -12.55 16.67 -20.71
C HIS A 98 -12.19 15.20 -20.36
N PRO A 99 -12.82 14.18 -20.97
CA PRO A 99 -12.57 12.75 -20.66
C PRO A 99 -11.09 12.34 -20.66
N ILE A 100 -10.29 13.00 -21.49
CA ILE A 100 -8.85 12.77 -21.61
C ILE A 100 -8.08 13.02 -20.30
N GLN A 101 -8.57 13.91 -19.44
CA GLN A 101 -7.92 14.21 -18.17
C GLN A 101 -8.02 13.03 -17.20
N TYR A 102 -9.14 12.29 -17.23
CA TYR A 102 -9.29 11.05 -16.48
C TYR A 102 -8.37 9.95 -16.99
N LEU A 103 -8.19 9.85 -18.31
CA LEU A 103 -7.24 8.91 -18.90
C LEU A 103 -5.80 9.23 -18.49
N LEU A 104 -5.43 10.52 -18.46
CA LEU A 104 -4.09 10.92 -18.02
C LEU A 104 -3.84 10.57 -16.55
N VAL A 105 -4.79 10.85 -15.65
CA VAL A 105 -4.69 10.48 -14.22
C VAL A 105 -4.64 8.95 -14.07
N GLY A 106 -5.50 8.22 -14.78
CA GLY A 106 -5.49 6.75 -14.79
C GLY A 106 -4.16 6.18 -15.30
N SER A 107 -3.61 6.75 -16.37
CA SER A 107 -2.32 6.32 -16.91
C SER A 107 -1.17 6.54 -15.93
N ALA A 108 -1.19 7.64 -15.18
CA ALA A 108 -0.20 7.91 -14.15
C ALA A 108 -0.29 6.91 -12.98
N LEU A 109 -1.49 6.49 -12.60
CA LEU A 109 -1.69 5.39 -11.64
C LEU A 109 -1.11 4.08 -12.15
N THR A 110 -1.36 3.74 -13.42
CA THR A 110 -0.78 2.53 -14.04
C THR A 110 0.75 2.60 -14.04
N VAL A 111 1.33 3.74 -14.44
CA VAL A 111 2.79 3.96 -14.43
C VAL A 111 3.36 3.85 -13.03
N PHE A 112 2.66 4.34 -12.00
CA PHE A 112 3.08 4.16 -10.60
C PHE A 112 3.23 2.67 -10.24
N PHE A 113 2.26 1.81 -10.55
CA PHE A 113 2.38 0.37 -10.25
C PHE A 113 3.49 -0.30 -11.07
N LEU A 114 3.68 0.10 -12.34
CA LEU A 114 4.79 -0.40 -13.16
C LEU A 114 6.15 0.01 -12.60
N LEU A 115 6.30 1.27 -12.19
CA LEU A 115 7.51 1.77 -11.54
C LEU A 115 7.76 1.03 -10.22
N LEU A 116 6.73 0.84 -9.39
CA LEU A 116 6.88 0.12 -8.12
C LEU A 116 7.41 -1.30 -8.35
N VAL A 117 6.76 -2.08 -9.22
CA VAL A 117 7.18 -3.46 -9.52
C VAL A 117 8.60 -3.48 -10.08
N SER A 118 8.92 -2.62 -11.05
CA SER A 118 10.24 -2.57 -11.67
C SER A 118 11.35 -2.13 -10.71
N LEU A 119 11.09 -1.15 -9.84
CA LEU A 119 12.09 -0.66 -8.89
C LEU A 119 12.31 -1.65 -7.74
N THR A 120 11.28 -2.38 -7.31
CA THR A 120 11.42 -3.39 -6.24
C THR A 120 12.33 -4.55 -6.63
N GLU A 121 12.60 -4.75 -7.93
CA GLU A 121 13.59 -5.72 -8.42
C GLU A 121 15.03 -5.23 -8.23
N HIS A 122 15.23 -3.90 -8.20
CA HIS A 122 16.56 -3.28 -8.18
C HIS A 122 16.94 -2.72 -6.80
N VAL A 123 15.96 -2.29 -6.01
CA VAL A 123 16.15 -1.63 -4.70
C VAL A 123 15.13 -2.12 -3.68
N ALA A 124 15.44 -1.89 -2.39
CA ALA A 124 14.54 -2.21 -1.28
C ALA A 124 13.16 -1.58 -1.46
N PHE A 125 12.11 -2.31 -1.05
CA PHE A 125 10.72 -1.94 -1.27
C PHE A 125 10.36 -0.54 -0.76
N ASP A 126 10.84 -0.14 0.43
CA ASP A 126 10.56 1.18 0.99
C ASP A 126 11.09 2.32 0.12
N VAL A 127 12.32 2.16 -0.41
CA VAL A 127 12.95 3.15 -1.27
C VAL A 127 12.28 3.17 -2.63
N ALA A 128 12.00 2.00 -3.21
CA ALA A 128 11.26 1.87 -4.46
C ALA A 128 9.90 2.58 -4.38
N TYR A 129 9.18 2.35 -3.28
CA TYR A 129 7.88 2.94 -3.02
C TYR A 129 7.96 4.46 -2.88
N LEU A 130 8.90 4.98 -2.08
CA LEU A 130 9.06 6.43 -1.89
C LEU A 130 9.40 7.14 -3.21
N VAL A 131 10.30 6.57 -4.01
CA VAL A 131 10.69 7.16 -5.30
C VAL A 131 9.52 7.12 -6.28
N ALA A 132 8.84 5.98 -6.42
CA ALA A 132 7.71 5.83 -7.34
C ALA A 132 6.53 6.72 -6.96
N SER A 133 6.15 6.74 -5.67
CA SER A 133 5.05 7.58 -5.18
C SER A 133 5.38 9.05 -5.28
N ALA A 134 6.59 9.49 -4.90
CA ALA A 134 7.00 10.90 -5.00
C ALA A 134 7.02 11.38 -6.45
N ALA A 135 7.60 10.61 -7.37
CA ALA A 135 7.62 10.94 -8.80
C ALA A 135 6.19 11.10 -9.34
N CYS A 136 5.29 10.18 -8.99
CA CYS A 136 3.92 10.22 -9.45
C CYS A 136 3.11 11.35 -8.78
N THR A 137 3.28 11.61 -7.47
CA THR A 137 2.65 12.75 -6.78
C THR A 137 3.10 14.07 -7.38
N VAL A 138 4.38 14.25 -7.70
CA VAL A 138 4.88 15.48 -8.32
C VAL A 138 4.26 15.67 -9.70
N LEU A 139 4.20 14.60 -10.51
CA LEU A 139 3.56 14.64 -11.83
C LEU A 139 2.08 15.04 -11.74
N LEU A 140 1.32 14.40 -10.84
CA LEU A 140 -0.09 14.71 -10.61
C LEU A 140 -0.29 16.11 -10.03
N ALA A 141 0.53 16.53 -9.06
CA ALA A 141 0.43 17.85 -8.44
C ALA A 141 0.73 18.97 -9.45
N PHE A 142 1.76 18.78 -10.27
CA PHE A 142 2.08 19.68 -11.38
C PHE A 142 0.89 19.77 -12.34
N TYR A 143 0.38 18.63 -12.83
CA TYR A 143 -0.80 18.61 -13.69
C TYR A 143 -2.02 19.29 -13.02
N GLY A 144 -2.24 19.02 -11.75
CA GLY A 144 -3.32 19.60 -10.94
C GLY A 144 -3.21 21.12 -10.79
N THR A 145 -2.00 21.69 -10.69
CA THR A 145 -1.85 23.16 -10.66
C THR A 145 -2.36 23.83 -11.93
N TYR A 146 -2.17 23.20 -13.10
CA TYR A 146 -2.69 23.72 -14.37
C TYR A 146 -4.21 23.54 -14.49
N VAL A 147 -4.72 22.36 -14.14
CA VAL A 147 -6.16 22.07 -14.25
C VAL A 147 -6.98 22.92 -13.28
N LEU A 148 -6.51 23.13 -12.05
CA LEU A 148 -7.22 23.91 -11.03
C LEU A 148 -6.92 25.42 -11.09
N GLN A 149 -6.12 25.87 -12.07
CA GLN A 149 -5.76 27.27 -12.31
C GLN A 149 -5.38 28.04 -11.03
N GLY A 150 -4.50 27.46 -10.21
CA GLY A 150 -4.06 28.12 -8.97
C GLY A 150 -3.09 27.31 -8.13
N LEU A 151 -1.95 27.92 -7.78
CA LEU A 151 -0.88 27.30 -7.00
C LEU A 151 -1.36 26.74 -5.65
N GLY A 152 -2.11 27.52 -4.86
CA GLY A 152 -2.62 27.04 -3.56
C GLY A 152 -3.59 25.85 -3.69
N ARG A 153 -4.36 25.78 -4.78
CA ARG A 153 -5.28 24.67 -5.04
C ARG A 153 -4.54 23.42 -5.52
N GLY A 154 -3.51 23.59 -6.33
CA GLY A 154 -2.66 22.48 -6.77
C GLY A 154 -1.82 21.90 -5.63
N VAL A 155 -1.36 22.72 -4.67
CA VAL A 155 -0.72 22.22 -3.44
C VAL A 155 -1.71 21.39 -2.62
N GLY A 156 -2.96 21.85 -2.44
CA GLY A 156 -3.99 21.06 -1.76
C GLY A 156 -4.29 19.73 -2.48
N PHE A 157 -4.34 19.75 -3.81
CA PHE A 157 -4.50 18.54 -4.62
C PHE A 157 -3.33 17.57 -4.44
N GLY A 158 -2.08 18.07 -4.54
CA GLY A 158 -0.88 17.28 -4.30
C GLY A 158 -0.83 16.69 -2.89
N ALA A 159 -1.25 17.45 -1.87
CA ALA A 159 -1.35 16.97 -0.49
C ALA A 159 -2.38 15.83 -0.36
N CYS A 160 -3.55 15.95 -1.00
CA CYS A 160 -4.54 14.87 -1.04
C CYS A 160 -4.00 13.60 -1.74
N ILE A 161 -3.32 13.75 -2.87
CA ILE A 161 -2.70 12.63 -3.59
C ILE A 161 -1.57 11.99 -2.74
N GLY A 162 -0.74 12.81 -2.10
CA GLY A 162 0.30 12.33 -1.19
C GLY A 162 -0.26 11.58 0.01
N LEU A 163 -1.37 12.06 0.60
CA LEU A 163 -2.09 11.35 1.67
C LEU A 163 -2.65 10.01 1.17
N LEU A 164 -3.21 9.99 -0.04
CA LEU A 164 -3.74 8.78 -0.66
C LEU A 164 -2.62 7.74 -0.83
N TYR A 165 -1.46 8.12 -1.39
CA TYR A 165 -0.30 7.23 -1.45
C TYR A 165 0.18 6.84 -0.04
N GLY A 166 0.28 7.75 0.92
CA GLY A 166 0.59 7.39 2.31
C GLY A 166 -0.35 6.31 2.88
N ALA A 167 -1.65 6.39 2.61
CA ALA A 167 -2.62 5.37 2.99
C ALA A 167 -2.37 4.04 2.25
N LEU A 168 -1.95 4.08 0.98
CA LEU A 168 -1.51 2.90 0.24
C LEU A 168 -0.27 2.27 0.88
N TYR A 169 0.74 3.04 1.29
CA TYR A 169 1.91 2.50 2.00
C TYR A 169 1.50 1.74 3.26
N LEU A 170 0.60 2.30 4.06
CA LEU A 170 0.07 1.64 5.25
C LEU A 170 -0.69 0.34 4.92
N LEU A 171 -1.44 0.32 3.81
CA LEU A 171 -2.10 -0.89 3.31
C LEU A 171 -1.09 -1.99 2.95
N LEU A 172 0.05 -1.62 2.35
CA LEU A 172 1.09 -2.57 1.93
C LEU A 172 1.88 -3.11 3.14
N GLN A 173 2.06 -2.32 4.20
CA GLN A 173 2.76 -2.74 5.43
C GLN A 173 1.95 -3.71 6.30
N MET A 174 0.61 -3.67 6.20
CA MET A 174 -0.29 -4.43 7.07
C MET A 174 -0.55 -5.85 6.53
N GLU A 175 0.44 -6.73 6.70
CA GLU A 175 0.43 -8.13 6.25
C GLU A 175 -0.81 -8.95 6.67
N GLN A 176 -1.33 -8.74 7.88
CA GLN A 176 -2.47 -9.51 8.42
C GLN A 176 -3.74 -8.67 8.69
N SER A 177 -3.80 -7.41 8.26
CA SER A 177 -4.95 -6.52 8.56
C SER A 177 -5.39 -5.61 7.42
N ALA A 178 -4.97 -5.91 6.17
CA ALA A 178 -5.30 -5.12 4.99
C ALA A 178 -6.82 -4.87 4.79
N LEU A 179 -7.67 -5.87 5.07
CA LEU A 179 -9.14 -5.70 4.97
C LEU A 179 -9.71 -4.72 5.99
N VAL A 180 -9.17 -4.72 7.21
CA VAL A 180 -9.59 -3.78 8.26
C VAL A 180 -9.13 -2.37 7.90
N LEU A 181 -7.87 -2.22 7.51
CA LEU A 181 -7.33 -0.92 7.11
C LEU A 181 -8.07 -0.35 5.88
N GLY A 182 -8.32 -1.19 4.88
CA GLY A 182 -9.04 -0.82 3.66
C GLY A 182 -10.50 -0.44 3.93
N SER A 183 -11.21 -1.18 4.77
CA SER A 183 -12.60 -0.86 5.13
C SER A 183 -12.71 0.41 5.98
N VAL A 184 -11.79 0.64 6.92
CA VAL A 184 -11.71 1.90 7.68
C VAL A 184 -11.39 3.08 6.76
N LEU A 185 -10.45 2.92 5.82
CA LEU A 185 -10.11 3.95 4.82
C LEU A 185 -11.31 4.28 3.93
N LEU A 186 -11.97 3.26 3.37
CA LEU A 186 -13.17 3.44 2.57
C LEU A 186 -14.29 4.11 3.36
N PHE A 187 -14.51 3.69 4.60
CA PHE A 187 -15.50 4.30 5.49
C PHE A 187 -15.18 5.78 5.75
N ALA A 188 -13.92 6.11 6.05
CA ALA A 188 -13.49 7.49 6.27
C ALA A 188 -13.68 8.36 5.02
N VAL A 189 -13.33 7.84 3.83
CA VAL A 189 -13.55 8.55 2.56
C VAL A 189 -15.03 8.73 2.29
N LEU A 190 -15.85 7.69 2.48
CA LEU A 190 -17.30 7.78 2.32
C LEU A 190 -17.91 8.79 3.29
N ALA A 191 -17.50 8.78 4.56
CA ALA A 191 -17.94 9.75 5.55
C ALA A 191 -17.55 11.19 5.17
N GLY A 192 -16.33 11.39 4.66
CA GLY A 192 -15.88 12.67 4.11
C GLY A 192 -16.72 13.10 2.90
N VAL A 193 -16.96 12.20 1.96
CA VAL A 193 -17.85 12.43 0.80
C VAL A 193 -19.23 12.86 1.28
N MET A 194 -19.85 12.14 2.21
CA MET A 194 -21.17 12.48 2.76
C MET A 194 -21.18 13.85 3.46
N ALA A 195 -20.13 14.17 4.23
CA ALA A 195 -20.01 15.46 4.91
C ALA A 195 -19.90 16.63 3.92
N VAL A 196 -19.16 16.43 2.83
CA VAL A 196 -18.93 17.45 1.80
C VAL A 196 -20.14 17.60 0.88
N THR A 197 -20.72 16.49 0.42
CA THR A 197 -21.92 16.47 -0.43
C THR A 197 -23.16 17.06 0.25
N ARG A 198 -23.21 17.08 1.59
CA ARG A 198 -24.27 17.76 2.35
C ARG A 198 -24.41 19.25 1.99
N LYS A 199 -23.34 19.91 1.55
CA LYS A 199 -23.36 21.33 1.14
C LYS A 199 -23.64 21.55 -0.35
N ILE A 200 -23.87 20.48 -1.11
CA ILE A 200 -24.10 20.55 -2.56
C ILE A 200 -25.60 20.69 -2.82
N ASP A 201 -25.97 21.74 -3.55
CA ASP A 201 -27.35 22.02 -3.92
C ASP A 201 -27.74 21.21 -5.17
N TRP A 202 -28.20 19.98 -4.95
CA TRP A 202 -28.50 18.99 -6.00
C TRP A 202 -29.64 19.44 -6.92
N TYR A 203 -30.62 20.17 -6.40
CA TYR A 203 -31.74 20.69 -7.19
C TYR A 203 -31.28 21.72 -8.22
N ALA A 204 -30.37 22.61 -7.82
CA ALA A 204 -29.78 23.59 -8.74
C ALA A 204 -28.91 22.93 -9.82
N LEU A 205 -28.30 21.78 -9.55
CA LEU A 205 -27.53 21.01 -10.54
C LEU A 205 -28.47 20.31 -11.54
N LEU A 206 -29.56 19.71 -11.06
CA LEU A 206 -30.55 19.02 -11.90
C LEU A 206 -31.27 19.99 -12.86
N GLU A 207 -31.58 21.19 -12.39
CA GLU A 207 -32.21 22.23 -13.21
C GLU A 207 -31.29 22.71 -14.35
N GLN A 208 -29.99 22.87 -14.09
CA GLN A 208 -29.01 23.21 -15.12
C GLN A 208 -28.87 22.12 -16.19
N LEU A 209 -28.81 20.84 -15.79
CA LEU A 209 -28.77 19.72 -16.74
C LEU A 209 -30.06 19.63 -17.58
N ARG A 210 -31.21 19.95 -16.98
CA ARG A 210 -32.50 20.04 -17.70
C ARG A 210 -32.52 21.19 -18.69
N GLN A 211 -31.95 22.34 -18.36
CA GLN A 211 -31.84 23.50 -19.26
C GLN A 211 -30.88 23.24 -20.43
N GLU A 212 -29.78 22.53 -20.19
CA GLU A 212 -28.85 22.10 -21.25
C GLU A 212 -29.48 21.04 -22.17
N ALA A 213 -30.24 20.09 -21.62
CA ALA A 213 -30.96 19.08 -22.39
C ALA A 213 -32.24 19.60 -23.07
N GLY A 214 -32.87 20.63 -22.50
CA GLY A 214 -34.10 21.27 -22.99
C GLY A 214 -33.85 22.54 -23.83
N GLY A 215 -32.59 22.88 -24.08
CA GLY A 215 -32.15 24.11 -24.73
C GLY A 215 -32.30 24.13 -26.26
N GLN A 216 -33.49 23.78 -26.77
CA GLN A 216 -34.01 24.35 -28.02
C GLN A 216 -35.53 24.48 -27.87
N PRO A 217 -36.05 25.66 -27.47
CA PRO A 217 -37.42 26.01 -27.79
C PRO A 217 -37.50 26.04 -29.32
N LEU A 218 -38.29 25.16 -29.91
CA LEU A 218 -38.65 25.24 -31.32
C LEU A 218 -39.11 26.69 -31.61
N PRO A 219 -38.64 27.33 -32.70
CA PRO A 219 -39.20 28.61 -33.13
C PRO A 219 -40.71 28.45 -33.27
N VAL A 220 -41.47 29.09 -32.38
CA VAL A 220 -42.92 29.15 -32.53
C VAL A 220 -43.15 29.93 -33.82
N ALA A 221 -43.57 29.23 -34.88
CA ALA A 221 -43.96 29.87 -36.12
C ALA A 221 -45.04 30.91 -35.80
N PRO A 222 -44.93 32.15 -36.29
CA PRO A 222 -45.95 33.16 -36.02
C PRO A 222 -47.31 32.63 -36.49
N PRO A 223 -48.40 32.92 -35.75
CA PRO A 223 -49.73 32.51 -36.17
C PRO A 223 -49.96 33.02 -37.59
N SER A 224 -50.33 32.11 -38.49
CA SER A 224 -50.72 32.47 -39.86
C SER A 224 -51.95 33.36 -39.77
N GLU A 225 -51.70 34.67 -39.77
CA GLU A 225 -52.71 35.70 -39.85
C GLU A 225 -53.48 35.46 -41.14
N GLY A 226 -54.73 35.01 -40.99
CA GLY A 226 -55.64 34.75 -42.09
C GLY A 226 -55.74 35.99 -42.96
N ARG A 227 -55.29 35.88 -44.21
CA ARG A 227 -55.50 36.93 -45.20
C ARG A 227 -56.78 36.58 -45.98
N PRO A 228 -57.74 37.51 -46.10
CA PRO A 228 -59.05 37.29 -46.73
C PRO A 228 -58.98 36.98 -48.22
#